data_AF-A0A9E8ZCV6-F1
#
_entry.id   AF-A0A9E8ZCV6-F1
#
_cell.length_a   1.000
_cell.length_b   1.000
_cell.length_c   1.000
_cell.angle_alpha   90.00
_cell.angle_beta   90.00
_cell.angle_gamma   90.00
#
_symmetry.space_group_name_H-M   'P 1'
#
loop_
_entity.id
_entity.type
_entity.pdbx_description
1 polymer ?
#
loop_
_entity_poly.entity_id
_entity_poly.type
_entity_poly.pdbx_seq_one_letter_code
_entity_poly.pdbx_strand_id
1 'polypeptide(L)'
;MDTKAFKRSLNSSANYHRKGFGHDVEVSGQMQSEYQSHLIQKIRENHYRLQQGEVTIRLAEAFGFCWGVERAVAMAYETRQHFPNERIWITNEIIHNPSVNQRLREMQVNFIAVENGQKDFSVVNRGDVVILPAFGASVQEMQLLNDRGCTIVDTTCPWVSKVWNTVEKHKKTNHTSIIHGKYKHEETIATSSFAGTYLIVLNLAEAQYVCDYILNGGNRDEFMSKFSRACSEGFNPDRDLQRVGIANQTTMLKGETEQIGKLFEHTMMKKYGPDQLNEHFLAFNTICDATQERQDAMFQLVNEPLNLMVVIGGYNSSNTTHLQEIAIERGIPSYHIDSADRIGPGNCVEHKPLHQDLTVQENWLPDGPIVVGITSGASTPDRVVERVIEKIFELKASSVGVAFLG
;
A
#
# COMPACT_ATOMS: atom_id res chain seq x y z
N MET A 1 2.28 26.63 -8.13
CA MET A 1 1.50 26.09 -9.27
C MET A 1 0.07 25.82 -8.82
N ASP A 2 -0.92 26.19 -9.64
CA ASP A 2 -2.31 25.78 -9.42
C ASP A 2 -2.48 24.32 -9.89
N THR A 3 -2.33 23.39 -8.94
CA THR A 3 -2.40 21.93 -9.15
C THR A 3 -3.73 21.51 -9.76
N LYS A 4 -4.81 22.21 -9.42
CA LYS A 4 -6.16 21.90 -9.89
C LYS A 4 -6.37 22.33 -11.33
N ALA A 5 -5.88 23.53 -11.69
CA ALA A 5 -5.89 24.01 -13.06
C ALA A 5 -5.02 23.11 -13.96
N PHE A 6 -3.82 22.75 -13.51
CA PHE A 6 -2.94 21.82 -14.23
C PHE A 6 -3.61 20.47 -14.46
N LYS A 7 -4.15 19.84 -13.41
CA LYS A 7 -4.86 18.55 -13.53
C LYS A 7 -6.04 18.62 -14.48
N ARG A 8 -6.79 19.74 -14.51
CA ARG A 8 -7.87 19.94 -15.49
C ARG A 8 -7.35 19.98 -16.91
N SER A 9 -6.27 20.74 -17.16
CA SER A 9 -5.60 20.80 -18.46
C SER A 9 -5.08 19.43 -18.90
N LEU A 10 -4.47 18.69 -17.98
CA LEU A 10 -3.94 17.36 -18.24
C LEU A 10 -5.05 16.36 -18.60
N ASN A 11 -6.15 16.35 -17.84
CA ASN A 11 -7.31 15.50 -18.14
C ASN A 11 -7.98 15.79 -19.50
N SER A 12 -7.81 17.00 -20.05
CA SER A 12 -8.29 17.35 -21.39
C SER A 12 -7.29 17.06 -22.52
N SER A 13 -6.07 16.66 -22.18
CA SER A 13 -5.03 16.33 -23.16
C SER A 13 -5.35 15.01 -23.85
N ALA A 14 -5.16 14.96 -25.18
CA ALA A 14 -5.26 13.70 -25.94
C ALA A 14 -4.16 12.69 -25.56
N ASN A 15 -3.07 13.15 -24.96
CA ASN A 15 -1.93 12.33 -24.55
C ASN A 15 -2.02 11.89 -23.08
N TYR A 16 -3.17 12.05 -22.41
CA TYR A 16 -3.37 11.62 -21.03
C TYR A 16 -4.57 10.69 -20.94
N HIS A 17 -4.32 9.44 -20.54
CA HIS A 17 -5.30 8.37 -20.49
C HIS A 17 -5.50 7.91 -19.06
N ARG A 18 -6.76 7.88 -18.61
CA ARG A 18 -7.15 7.38 -17.27
C ARG A 18 -8.14 6.22 -17.33
N LYS A 19 -8.42 5.75 -18.54
CA LYS A 19 -9.27 4.61 -18.88
C LYS A 19 -8.44 3.63 -19.71
N GLY A 20 -8.86 2.36 -19.72
CA GLY A 20 -8.29 1.35 -20.62
C GLY A 20 -8.50 1.69 -22.10
N PHE A 21 -7.90 0.89 -22.96
CA PHE A 21 -7.85 1.07 -24.41
C PHE A 21 -8.85 0.17 -25.15
N GLY A 22 -9.73 -0.53 -24.43
CA GLY A 22 -10.79 -1.37 -25.01
C GLY A 22 -10.34 -2.81 -25.28
N HIS A 23 -9.33 -3.29 -24.55
CA HIS A 23 -8.85 -4.67 -24.61
C HIS A 23 -9.21 -5.46 -23.34
N ASP A 24 -10.29 -5.07 -22.65
CA ASP A 24 -10.70 -5.58 -21.35
C ASP A 24 -10.94 -7.10 -21.34
N VAL A 25 -11.56 -7.64 -22.40
CA VAL A 25 -11.86 -9.08 -22.50
C VAL A 25 -10.58 -9.92 -22.60
N GLU A 26 -9.66 -9.54 -23.49
CA GLU A 26 -8.41 -10.26 -23.72
C GLU A 26 -7.49 -10.18 -22.50
N VAL A 27 -7.34 -8.98 -21.93
CA VAL A 27 -6.54 -8.76 -20.72
C VAL A 27 -7.13 -9.50 -19.52
N SER A 28 -8.44 -9.51 -19.35
CA SER A 28 -9.09 -10.26 -18.27
C SER A 28 -8.79 -11.75 -18.36
N GLY A 29 -8.90 -12.35 -19.56
CA GLY A 29 -8.53 -13.75 -19.78
C GLY A 29 -7.06 -14.04 -19.45
N GLN A 30 -6.15 -13.15 -19.86
CA GLN A 30 -4.74 -13.26 -19.52
C GLN A 30 -4.51 -13.16 -18.00
N MET A 31 -5.10 -12.18 -17.32
CA MET A 31 -4.96 -11.99 -15.88
C MET A 31 -5.52 -13.17 -15.08
N GLN A 32 -6.67 -13.72 -15.46
CA GLN A 32 -7.19 -14.94 -14.84
C GLN A 32 -6.17 -16.08 -14.96
N SER A 33 -5.66 -16.30 -16.17
CA SER A 33 -4.70 -17.36 -16.45
C SER A 33 -3.34 -17.16 -15.78
N GLU A 34 -2.99 -15.96 -15.34
CA GLU A 34 -1.70 -15.64 -14.71
C GLU A 34 -1.79 -15.57 -13.18
N TYR A 35 -2.90 -15.08 -12.63
CA TYR A 35 -2.99 -14.68 -11.22
C TYR A 35 -4.04 -15.43 -10.40
N GLN A 36 -5.05 -16.04 -11.01
CA GLN A 36 -6.07 -16.81 -10.29
C GLN A 36 -5.62 -18.25 -10.01
N SER A 37 -6.22 -18.82 -8.97
CA SER A 37 -5.91 -20.17 -8.47
C SER A 37 -7.21 -20.95 -8.21
N HIS A 38 -7.28 -22.17 -8.75
CA HIS A 38 -8.38 -23.10 -8.46
C HIS A 38 -8.33 -23.61 -7.02
N LEU A 39 -7.13 -23.80 -6.44
CA LEU A 39 -7.01 -24.18 -5.04
C LEU A 39 -7.65 -23.12 -4.15
N ILE A 40 -7.27 -21.85 -4.34
CA ILE A 40 -7.81 -20.74 -3.56
C ILE A 40 -9.33 -20.65 -3.71
N GLN A 41 -9.87 -20.81 -4.92
CA GLN A 41 -11.33 -20.84 -5.13
C GLN A 41 -12.01 -21.96 -4.32
N LYS A 42 -11.44 -23.17 -4.34
CA LYS A 42 -11.93 -24.30 -3.53
C LYS A 42 -11.88 -24.00 -2.03
N ILE A 43 -10.85 -23.31 -1.55
CA ILE A 43 -10.75 -22.94 -0.12
C ILE A 43 -11.82 -21.91 0.24
N ARG A 44 -12.09 -20.91 -0.61
CA ARG A 44 -13.17 -19.94 -0.42
C ARG A 44 -14.53 -20.64 -0.33
N GLU A 45 -14.81 -21.57 -1.24
CA GLU A 45 -16.04 -22.37 -1.26
C GLU A 45 -16.20 -23.24 0.00
N ASN A 46 -15.09 -23.66 0.61
CA ASN A 46 -15.06 -24.44 1.84
C ASN A 46 -14.89 -23.57 3.09
N HIS A 47 -15.56 -22.41 3.11
CA HIS A 47 -15.56 -21.46 4.24
C HIS A 47 -14.16 -21.07 4.71
N TYR A 48 -13.29 -20.75 3.75
CA TYR A 48 -11.91 -20.33 3.97
C TYR A 48 -11.05 -21.34 4.76
N ARG A 49 -11.39 -22.64 4.68
CA ARG A 49 -10.70 -23.71 5.41
C ARG A 49 -10.27 -24.83 4.46
N LEU A 50 -9.06 -25.35 4.67
CA LEU A 50 -8.57 -26.56 4.02
C LEU A 50 -7.79 -27.40 5.00
N GLN A 51 -7.99 -28.71 5.00
CA GLN A 51 -7.24 -29.64 5.84
C GLN A 51 -6.65 -30.74 4.98
N GLN A 52 -5.35 -30.99 5.17
CA GLN A 52 -4.63 -32.08 4.53
C GLN A 52 -3.62 -32.66 5.52
N GLY A 53 -3.79 -33.93 5.87
CA GLY A 53 -3.01 -34.58 6.92
C GLY A 53 -3.11 -33.83 8.25
N GLU A 54 -1.95 -33.53 8.85
CA GLU A 54 -1.83 -32.80 10.12
C GLU A 54 -1.93 -31.27 9.99
N VAL A 55 -2.08 -30.72 8.78
CA VAL A 55 -2.15 -29.27 8.57
C VAL A 55 -3.59 -28.85 8.28
N THR A 56 -4.09 -27.89 9.05
CA THR A 56 -5.29 -27.11 8.74
C THR A 56 -4.88 -25.70 8.34
N ILE A 57 -5.28 -25.26 7.15
CA ILE A 57 -5.17 -23.87 6.68
C ILE A 57 -6.47 -23.15 6.98
N ARG A 58 -6.36 -21.94 7.55
CA ARG A 58 -7.44 -20.95 7.66
C ARG A 58 -7.04 -19.70 6.90
N LEU A 59 -7.73 -19.38 5.81
CA LEU A 59 -7.51 -18.14 5.08
C LEU A 59 -8.31 -17.01 5.71
N ALA A 60 -7.78 -15.80 5.68
CA ALA A 60 -8.58 -14.60 5.94
C ALA A 60 -9.71 -14.53 4.89
N GLU A 61 -10.87 -13.99 5.26
CA GLU A 61 -12.00 -13.89 4.32
C GLU A 61 -11.76 -12.86 3.20
N ALA A 62 -10.92 -11.86 3.48
CA ALA A 62 -10.46 -10.87 2.51
C ALA A 62 -8.93 -10.88 2.42
N PHE A 63 -8.41 -11.17 1.23
CA PHE A 63 -6.97 -11.20 0.91
C PHE A 63 -6.76 -11.05 -0.61
N GLY A 64 -5.51 -11.05 -1.04
CA GLY A 64 -5.15 -11.07 -2.45
C GLY A 64 -5.29 -9.71 -3.13
N PHE A 65 -5.40 -9.67 -4.46
CA PHE A 65 -5.58 -8.43 -5.22
C PHE A 65 -6.82 -7.64 -4.78
N CYS A 66 -6.68 -6.31 -4.68
CA CYS A 66 -7.82 -5.42 -4.59
C CYS A 66 -8.19 -4.86 -5.97
N TRP A 67 -9.42 -4.35 -6.11
CA TRP A 67 -9.88 -3.78 -7.38
C TRP A 67 -8.97 -2.70 -7.96
N GLY A 68 -8.40 -1.83 -7.10
CA GLY A 68 -7.48 -0.78 -7.55
C GLY A 68 -6.18 -1.35 -8.16
N VAL A 69 -5.69 -2.45 -7.61
CA VAL A 69 -4.53 -3.20 -8.11
C VAL A 69 -4.89 -3.92 -9.41
N GLU A 70 -6.00 -4.65 -9.45
CA GLU A 70 -6.46 -5.35 -10.67
C GLU A 70 -6.59 -4.38 -11.83
N ARG A 71 -7.26 -3.24 -11.60
CA ARG A 71 -7.40 -2.18 -12.60
C ARG A 71 -6.05 -1.66 -13.08
N ALA A 72 -5.10 -1.43 -12.18
CA ALA A 72 -3.80 -0.89 -12.56
C ALA A 72 -2.97 -1.87 -13.40
N VAL A 73 -2.97 -3.15 -13.01
CA VAL A 73 -2.29 -4.21 -13.76
C VAL A 73 -2.96 -4.43 -15.12
N ALA A 74 -4.30 -4.48 -15.17
CA ALA A 74 -5.05 -4.59 -16.40
C ALA A 74 -4.72 -3.45 -17.37
N MET A 75 -4.76 -2.21 -16.89
CA MET A 75 -4.41 -1.05 -17.71
C MET A 75 -2.96 -1.10 -18.21
N ALA A 76 -2.01 -1.60 -17.41
CA ALA A 76 -0.63 -1.76 -17.86
C ALA A 76 -0.52 -2.81 -18.99
N TYR A 77 -1.29 -3.90 -18.92
CA TYR A 77 -1.34 -4.93 -19.96
C TYR A 77 -1.99 -4.37 -21.23
N GLU A 78 -3.13 -3.69 -21.09
CA GLU A 78 -3.80 -3.00 -22.21
C GLU A 78 -2.87 -1.97 -22.86
N THR A 79 -2.05 -1.26 -22.07
CA THR A 79 -1.10 -0.27 -22.60
C THR A 79 -0.07 -0.95 -23.51
N ARG A 80 0.48 -2.10 -23.12
CA ARG A 80 1.43 -2.84 -23.97
C ARG A 80 0.78 -3.38 -25.24
N GLN A 81 -0.48 -3.83 -25.17
CA GLN A 81 -1.20 -4.30 -26.36
C GLN A 81 -1.52 -3.14 -27.32
N HIS A 82 -1.98 -2.01 -26.79
CA HIS A 82 -2.39 -0.84 -27.56
C HIS A 82 -1.21 -0.12 -28.22
N PHE A 83 -0.10 -0.03 -27.50
CA PHE A 83 1.16 0.49 -28.01
C PHE A 83 2.11 -0.70 -28.15
N PRO A 84 2.16 -1.43 -29.26
CA PRO A 84 2.98 -2.65 -29.38
C PRO A 84 4.46 -2.37 -29.68
N ASN A 85 4.81 -1.19 -30.21
CA ASN A 85 6.16 -0.87 -30.70
C ASN A 85 6.84 0.25 -29.91
N GLU A 86 6.06 1.01 -29.13
CA GLU A 86 6.53 2.16 -28.37
C GLU A 86 7.34 1.71 -27.16
N ARG A 87 8.25 2.56 -26.70
CA ARG A 87 8.90 2.36 -25.40
C ARG A 87 7.92 2.75 -24.31
N ILE A 88 7.66 1.81 -23.42
CA ILE A 88 6.79 1.99 -22.27
C ILE A 88 7.64 2.02 -21.02
N TRP A 89 7.39 3.01 -20.17
CA TRP A 89 8.03 3.18 -18.87
C TRP A 89 6.97 3.19 -17.77
N ILE A 90 7.29 2.64 -16.60
CA ILE A 90 6.56 2.90 -15.36
C ILE A 90 7.45 3.74 -14.47
N THR A 91 6.88 4.79 -13.86
CA THR A 91 7.67 5.74 -13.05
C THR A 91 8.27 5.16 -11.77
N ASN A 92 7.81 3.98 -11.35
CA ASN A 92 8.24 3.18 -10.20
C ASN A 92 7.79 1.73 -10.48
N GLU A 93 7.53 0.92 -9.47
CA GLU A 93 6.73 -0.30 -9.59
C GLU A 93 5.26 -0.02 -9.98
N ILE A 94 4.58 -0.92 -10.70
CA ILE A 94 3.12 -0.77 -10.93
C ILE A 94 2.34 -0.88 -9.61
N ILE A 95 2.77 -1.83 -8.77
CA ILE A 95 2.31 -2.16 -7.43
C ILE A 95 3.49 -2.77 -6.66
N HIS A 96 3.45 -2.79 -5.32
CA HIS A 96 4.46 -3.45 -4.49
C HIS A 96 4.33 -4.98 -4.51
N ASN A 97 4.62 -5.58 -5.66
CA ASN A 97 4.70 -7.03 -5.86
C ASN A 97 5.79 -7.39 -6.89
N PRO A 98 6.86 -8.08 -6.49
CA PRO A 98 7.99 -8.35 -7.38
C PRO A 98 7.62 -9.22 -8.58
N SER A 99 6.76 -10.22 -8.41
CA SER A 99 6.36 -11.14 -9.48
C SER A 99 5.55 -10.43 -10.59
N VAL A 100 4.66 -9.52 -10.20
CA VAL A 100 3.85 -8.72 -11.16
C VAL A 100 4.74 -7.74 -11.92
N ASN A 101 5.65 -7.05 -11.23
CA ASN A 101 6.61 -6.16 -11.89
C ASN A 101 7.54 -6.93 -12.84
N GLN A 102 7.98 -8.13 -12.45
CA GLN A 102 8.79 -8.98 -13.32
C GLN A 102 8.05 -9.38 -14.59
N ARG A 103 6.77 -9.74 -14.47
CA ARG A 103 5.92 -10.07 -15.62
C ARG A 103 5.79 -8.91 -16.61
N LEU A 104 5.64 -7.68 -16.11
CA LEU A 104 5.63 -6.48 -16.97
C LEU A 104 6.97 -6.25 -17.69
N ARG A 105 8.11 -6.58 -17.06
CA ARG A 105 9.42 -6.53 -17.74
C ARG A 105 9.50 -7.55 -18.89
N GLU A 106 8.99 -8.76 -18.70
CA GLU A 106 8.90 -9.78 -19.76
C GLU A 106 8.02 -9.30 -20.92
N MET A 107 7.01 -8.50 -20.62
CA MET A 107 6.17 -7.81 -21.60
C MET A 107 6.83 -6.53 -22.17
N GLN A 108 8.15 -6.34 -22.00
CA GLN A 108 8.90 -5.20 -22.52
C GLN A 108 8.40 -3.84 -22.00
N VAL A 109 7.89 -3.80 -20.77
CA VAL A 109 7.63 -2.56 -20.03
C VAL A 109 8.83 -2.26 -19.14
N ASN A 110 9.44 -1.09 -19.33
CA ASN A 110 10.60 -0.65 -18.58
C ASN A 110 10.20 0.08 -17.30
N PHE A 111 11.14 0.19 -16.36
CA PHE A 111 10.94 0.84 -15.07
C PHE A 111 11.96 1.97 -14.95
N ILE A 112 11.53 3.17 -14.61
CA ILE A 112 12.42 4.30 -14.39
C ILE A 112 13.26 4.01 -13.14
N ALA A 113 14.59 4.08 -13.28
CA ALA A 113 15.51 3.80 -12.18
C ALA A 113 15.43 4.89 -11.12
N VAL A 114 15.62 4.49 -9.86
CA VAL A 114 15.74 5.40 -8.72
C VAL A 114 17.17 5.36 -8.20
N GLU A 115 17.88 6.48 -8.31
CA GLU A 115 19.25 6.64 -7.81
C GLU A 115 19.25 7.68 -6.70
N ASN A 116 19.81 7.33 -5.53
CA ASN A 116 19.86 8.23 -4.36
C ASN A 116 18.50 8.83 -3.97
N GLY A 117 17.41 8.09 -4.19
CA GLY A 117 16.03 8.53 -3.90
C GLY A 117 15.44 9.48 -4.95
N GLN A 118 16.08 9.66 -6.10
CA GLN A 118 15.58 10.44 -7.23
C GLN A 118 15.40 9.57 -8.47
N LYS A 119 14.32 9.79 -9.20
CA LYS A 119 14.02 9.06 -10.44
C LYS A 119 14.81 9.66 -11.60
N ASP A 120 15.52 8.82 -12.34
CA ASP A 120 16.20 9.25 -13.54
C ASP A 120 15.25 9.30 -14.74
N PHE A 121 14.59 10.44 -14.91
CA PHE A 121 13.76 10.65 -16.09
C PHE A 121 14.58 10.83 -17.38
N SER A 122 15.92 10.96 -17.37
CA SER A 122 16.70 11.22 -18.60
C SER A 122 16.51 10.16 -19.69
N VAL A 123 16.15 8.93 -19.30
CA VAL A 123 15.86 7.81 -20.21
C VAL A 123 14.55 7.98 -21.01
N VAL A 124 13.65 8.85 -20.55
CA VAL A 124 12.32 9.07 -21.15
C VAL A 124 12.38 10.18 -22.20
N ASN A 125 12.00 9.84 -23.44
CA ASN A 125 12.01 10.76 -24.58
C ASN A 125 10.60 11.16 -25.03
N ARG A 126 10.53 12.19 -25.87
CA ARG A 126 9.28 12.61 -26.52
C ARG A 126 8.65 11.45 -27.30
N GLY A 127 7.35 11.26 -27.12
CA GLY A 127 6.58 10.19 -27.76
C GLY A 127 6.65 8.84 -27.05
N ASP A 128 7.48 8.68 -26.01
CA ASP A 128 7.42 7.49 -25.15
C ASP A 128 6.09 7.46 -24.38
N VAL A 129 5.65 6.25 -24.01
CA VAL A 129 4.48 6.03 -23.16
C VAL A 129 4.94 5.86 -21.72
N VAL A 130 4.31 6.57 -20.78
CA VAL A 130 4.67 6.52 -19.36
C VAL A 130 3.44 6.21 -18.50
N ILE A 131 3.50 5.09 -17.81
CA ILE A 131 2.49 4.60 -16.89
C ILE A 131 2.77 5.20 -15.50
N LEU A 132 1.75 5.86 -14.94
CA LEU A 132 1.74 6.24 -13.53
C LEU A 132 1.15 5.08 -12.73
N PRO A 133 1.76 4.66 -11.62
CA PRO A 133 1.41 3.44 -10.90
C PRO A 133 0.13 3.58 -10.06
N ALA A 134 -0.31 2.49 -9.42
CA ALA A 134 -1.55 2.47 -8.63
C ALA A 134 -1.55 3.46 -7.45
N PHE A 135 -0.40 3.69 -6.84
CA PHE A 135 -0.19 4.68 -5.76
C PHE A 135 0.03 6.12 -6.29
N GLY A 136 0.03 6.29 -7.62
CA GLY A 136 0.11 7.56 -8.32
C GLY A 136 1.51 8.16 -8.43
N ALA A 137 1.54 9.41 -8.88
CA ALA A 137 2.74 10.19 -9.11
C ALA A 137 2.54 11.63 -8.61
N SER A 138 3.64 12.32 -8.35
CA SER A 138 3.63 13.72 -7.95
C SER A 138 3.22 14.64 -9.11
N VAL A 139 2.72 15.83 -8.77
CA VAL A 139 2.38 16.87 -9.75
C VAL A 139 3.59 17.23 -10.61
N GLN A 140 4.79 17.26 -10.03
CA GLN A 140 6.04 17.60 -10.72
C GLN A 140 6.40 16.55 -11.77
N GLU A 141 6.24 15.26 -11.46
CA GLU A 141 6.45 14.18 -12.43
C GLU A 141 5.44 14.27 -13.57
N MET A 142 4.15 14.47 -13.25
CA MET A 142 3.11 14.61 -14.27
C MET A 142 3.39 15.80 -15.21
N GLN A 143 3.80 16.94 -14.65
CA GLN A 143 4.16 18.13 -15.44
C GLN A 143 5.37 17.85 -16.33
N LEU A 144 6.44 17.27 -15.78
CA LEU A 144 7.65 16.92 -16.52
C LEU A 144 7.35 16.02 -17.74
N LEU A 145 6.54 14.98 -17.53
CA LEU A 145 6.16 14.04 -18.57
C LEU A 145 5.30 14.69 -19.66
N ASN A 146 4.35 15.54 -19.24
CA ASN A 146 3.52 16.31 -20.16
C ASN A 146 4.35 17.27 -21.01
N ASP A 147 5.27 18.02 -20.40
CA ASP A 147 6.10 19.01 -21.08
C ASP A 147 7.09 18.37 -22.05
N ARG A 148 7.52 17.14 -21.79
CA ARG A 148 8.31 16.33 -22.71
C ARG A 148 7.51 15.75 -23.87
N GLY A 149 6.19 15.89 -23.87
CA GLY A 149 5.31 15.34 -24.90
C GLY A 149 5.23 13.81 -24.85
N CYS A 150 5.22 13.23 -23.64
CA CYS A 150 4.97 11.81 -23.45
C CYS A 150 3.46 11.52 -23.52
N THR A 151 3.10 10.28 -23.85
CA THR A 151 1.76 9.76 -23.62
C THR A 151 1.69 9.21 -22.20
N ILE A 152 0.85 9.79 -21.35
CA ILE A 152 0.72 9.39 -19.94
C ILE A 152 -0.48 8.46 -19.79
N VAL A 153 -0.25 7.28 -19.21
CA VAL A 153 -1.32 6.36 -18.80
C VAL A 153 -1.40 6.35 -17.28
N ASP A 154 -2.42 7.00 -16.73
CA ASP A 154 -2.61 7.12 -15.30
C ASP A 154 -3.43 5.96 -14.73
N THR A 155 -2.72 4.99 -14.13
CA THR A 155 -3.33 3.84 -13.45
C THR A 155 -3.66 4.10 -11.98
N THR A 156 -3.43 5.33 -11.47
CA THR A 156 -3.69 5.69 -10.07
C THR A 156 -5.04 5.20 -9.61
N CYS A 157 -5.05 4.50 -8.47
CA CYS A 157 -6.24 4.01 -7.82
C CYS A 157 -7.20 5.19 -7.52
N PRO A 158 -8.50 5.07 -7.87
CA PRO A 158 -9.49 6.11 -7.57
C PRO A 158 -9.57 6.49 -6.08
N TRP A 159 -9.28 5.56 -5.17
CA TRP A 159 -9.20 5.83 -3.72
C TRP A 159 -8.04 6.77 -3.37
N VAL A 160 -6.86 6.56 -3.97
CA VAL A 160 -5.71 7.47 -3.83
C VAL A 160 -6.06 8.86 -4.37
N SER A 161 -6.72 8.91 -5.53
CA SER A 161 -7.17 10.18 -6.11
C SER A 161 -8.21 10.91 -5.27
N LYS A 162 -9.00 10.20 -4.44
CA LYS A 162 -9.90 10.80 -3.46
C LYS A 162 -9.12 11.52 -2.36
N VAL A 163 -7.99 10.96 -1.91
CA VAL A 163 -7.08 11.60 -0.96
C VAL A 163 -6.51 12.90 -1.54
N TRP A 164 -6.11 12.89 -2.81
CA TRP A 164 -5.63 14.09 -3.49
C TRP A 164 -6.69 15.20 -3.52
N ASN A 165 -7.95 14.85 -3.80
CA ASN A 165 -9.05 15.81 -3.76
C ASN A 165 -9.27 16.38 -2.34
N THR A 166 -9.04 15.58 -1.30
CA THR A 166 -9.11 16.01 0.10
C THR A 166 -8.03 17.06 0.42
N VAL A 167 -6.77 16.80 0.09
CA VAL A 167 -5.70 17.77 0.36
C VAL A 167 -5.82 19.03 -0.51
N GLU A 168 -6.36 18.93 -1.73
CA GLU A 168 -6.72 20.10 -2.53
C GLU A 168 -7.86 20.91 -1.91
N LYS A 169 -8.80 20.26 -1.22
CA LYS A 169 -9.86 20.95 -0.46
C LYS A 169 -9.26 21.70 0.73
N HIS A 170 -8.35 21.09 1.49
CA HIS A 170 -7.65 21.74 2.59
C HIS A 170 -6.91 23.00 2.10
N LYS A 171 -6.19 22.89 0.99
CA LYS A 171 -5.53 24.03 0.32
C LYS A 171 -6.52 25.14 -0.03
N LYS A 172 -7.70 24.81 -0.57
CA LYS A 172 -8.73 25.80 -0.90
C LYS A 172 -9.31 26.50 0.33
N THR A 173 -9.39 25.80 1.47
CA THR A 173 -9.94 26.34 2.73
C THR A 173 -8.86 26.85 3.68
N ASN A 174 -7.61 27.02 3.22
CA ASN A 174 -6.46 27.44 4.04
C ASN A 174 -6.27 26.59 5.32
N HIS A 175 -6.46 25.28 5.20
CA HIS A 175 -6.11 24.31 6.24
C HIS A 175 -4.78 23.64 5.90
N THR A 176 -3.93 23.47 6.89
CA THR A 176 -2.76 22.60 6.80
C THR A 176 -3.22 21.15 6.74
N SER A 177 -2.74 20.40 5.75
CA SER A 177 -3.02 18.97 5.66
C SER A 177 -2.13 18.20 6.63
N ILE A 178 -2.72 17.63 7.68
CA ILE A 178 -2.07 16.59 8.48
C ILE A 178 -2.27 15.26 7.75
N ILE A 179 -1.20 14.72 7.21
CA ILE A 179 -1.20 13.47 6.43
C ILE A 179 -0.72 12.34 7.33
N HIS A 180 -1.61 11.45 7.75
CA HIS A 180 -1.21 10.22 8.43
C HIS A 180 -0.59 9.26 7.40
N GLY A 181 0.71 8.99 7.51
CA GLY A 181 1.40 8.14 6.57
C GLY A 181 2.92 8.17 6.70
N LYS A 182 3.58 7.36 5.89
CA LYS A 182 5.05 7.27 5.85
C LYS A 182 5.60 8.33 4.89
N TYR A 183 6.42 9.27 5.36
CA TYR A 183 6.89 10.40 4.52
C TYR A 183 7.70 10.00 3.28
N LYS A 184 8.32 8.82 3.29
CA LYS A 184 9.07 8.26 2.15
C LYS A 184 8.21 7.42 1.21
N HIS A 185 6.99 7.05 1.59
CA HIS A 185 6.15 6.18 0.79
C HIS A 185 5.61 6.94 -0.43
N GLU A 186 5.61 6.29 -1.57
CA GLU A 186 5.31 6.86 -2.88
C GLU A 186 3.93 7.53 -2.91
N GLU A 187 2.92 6.88 -2.34
CA GLU A 187 1.57 7.46 -2.23
C GLU A 187 1.56 8.75 -1.40
N THR A 188 2.33 8.80 -0.32
CA THR A 188 2.43 9.98 0.56
C THR A 188 3.14 11.13 -0.15
N ILE A 189 4.22 10.82 -0.88
CA ILE A 189 4.95 11.80 -1.71
C ILE A 189 4.04 12.35 -2.81
N ALA A 190 3.31 11.48 -3.51
CA ALA A 190 2.33 11.91 -4.51
C ALA A 190 1.27 12.81 -3.86
N THR A 191 0.66 12.37 -2.75
CA THR A 191 -0.38 13.10 -2.03
C THR A 191 0.09 14.47 -1.54
N SER A 192 1.26 14.56 -0.91
CA SER A 192 1.79 15.82 -0.40
C SER A 192 2.08 16.83 -1.52
N SER A 193 2.42 16.37 -2.73
CA SER A 193 2.60 17.25 -3.89
C SER A 193 1.32 17.97 -4.36
N PHE A 194 0.13 17.44 -4.02
CA PHE A 194 -1.16 18.10 -4.27
C PHE A 194 -1.60 19.02 -3.12
N ALA A 195 -0.97 18.92 -1.96
CA ALA A 195 -1.31 19.73 -0.80
C ALA A 195 -0.82 21.19 -0.95
N GLY A 196 -1.38 22.07 -0.13
CA GLY A 196 -0.79 23.39 0.13
C GLY A 196 0.27 23.26 1.21
N THR A 197 -0.01 23.83 2.39
CA THR A 197 0.76 23.56 3.60
C THR A 197 0.43 22.16 4.11
N TYR A 198 1.43 21.38 4.49
CA TYR A 198 1.23 20.04 5.05
C TYR A 198 2.25 19.68 6.12
N LEU A 199 1.85 18.70 6.94
CA LEU A 199 2.68 17.99 7.89
C LEU A 199 2.30 16.50 7.82
N ILE A 200 3.30 15.62 7.74
CA ILE A 200 3.12 14.18 7.71
C ILE A 200 3.46 13.66 9.11
N VAL A 201 2.56 12.86 9.69
CA VAL A 201 2.76 12.19 10.98
C VAL A 201 2.71 10.68 10.75
N LEU A 202 3.67 9.96 11.33
CA LEU A 202 3.79 8.52 11.13
C LEU A 202 2.79 7.71 11.94
N ASN A 203 2.54 8.12 13.18
CA ASN A 203 1.80 7.33 14.17
C ASN A 203 1.15 8.24 15.23
N LEU A 204 0.43 7.62 16.17
CA LEU A 204 -0.27 8.33 17.24
C LEU A 204 0.68 9.14 18.14
N ALA A 205 1.90 8.66 18.39
CA ALA A 205 2.87 9.36 19.23
C ALA A 205 3.34 10.68 18.61
N GLU A 206 3.60 10.69 17.30
CA GLU A 206 3.91 11.94 16.58
C GLU A 206 2.70 12.87 16.51
N ALA A 207 1.49 12.33 16.30
CA ALA A 207 0.27 13.12 16.33
C ALA A 207 0.05 13.78 17.72
N GLN A 208 0.32 13.05 18.80
CA GLN A 208 0.25 13.58 20.17
C GLN A 208 1.26 14.71 20.38
N TYR A 209 2.51 14.53 19.95
CA TYR A 209 3.52 15.59 20.01
C TYR A 209 3.06 16.87 19.30
N VAL A 210 2.44 16.74 18.13
CA VAL A 210 1.89 17.88 17.38
C VAL A 210 0.73 18.53 18.14
N CYS A 211 -0.18 17.74 18.70
CA CYS A 211 -1.33 18.25 19.46
C CYS A 211 -0.91 18.96 20.75
N ASP A 212 0.11 18.45 21.43
CA ASP A 212 0.67 19.10 22.62
C ASP A 212 1.30 20.45 22.27
N TYR A 213 2.01 20.53 21.14
CA TYR A 213 2.53 21.80 20.62
C TYR A 213 1.40 22.78 20.28
N ILE A 214 0.31 22.31 19.66
CA ILE A 214 -0.86 23.14 19.35
C ILE A 214 -1.43 23.79 20.62
N LEU A 215 -1.56 23.03 21.71
CA LEU A 215 -2.19 23.51 22.94
C LEU A 215 -1.27 24.40 23.78
N ASN A 216 0.01 24.01 23.90
CA ASN A 216 0.90 24.58 24.91
C ASN A 216 2.05 25.41 24.30
N GLY A 217 2.20 25.41 22.97
CA GLY A 217 3.42 25.85 22.32
C GLY A 217 4.58 24.88 22.58
N GLY A 218 5.80 25.32 22.28
CA GLY A 218 7.00 24.51 22.49
C GLY A 218 8.22 25.16 21.86
N ASN A 219 9.30 24.39 21.75
CA ASN A 219 10.49 24.81 21.02
C ASN A 219 10.27 24.57 19.52
N ARG A 220 10.11 25.65 18.76
CA ARG A 220 9.93 25.58 17.30
C ARG A 220 11.09 24.90 16.58
N ASP A 221 12.33 25.15 16.98
CA ASP A 221 13.49 24.61 16.29
C ASP A 221 13.60 23.10 16.51
N GLU A 222 13.23 22.63 17.70
CA GLU A 222 13.10 21.19 17.99
C GLU A 222 12.00 20.55 17.13
N PHE A 223 10.82 21.17 17.06
CA PHE A 223 9.72 20.71 16.22
C PHE A 223 10.16 20.59 14.75
N MET A 224 10.80 21.63 14.23
CA MET A 224 11.25 21.66 12.84
C MET A 224 12.37 20.64 12.58
N SER A 225 13.24 20.38 13.55
CA SER A 225 14.24 19.31 13.44
C SER A 225 13.56 17.93 13.30
N LYS A 226 12.58 17.65 14.17
CA LYS A 226 11.82 16.39 14.16
C LYS A 226 11.08 16.15 12.85
N PHE A 227 10.44 17.17 12.29
CA PHE A 227 9.61 17.05 11.08
C PHE A 227 10.26 17.61 9.81
N SER A 228 11.59 17.80 9.81
CA SER A 228 12.34 18.44 8.71
C SER A 228 12.13 17.81 7.33
N ARG A 229 11.81 16.52 7.27
CA ARG A 229 11.53 15.76 6.03
C ARG A 229 10.04 15.49 5.77
N ALA A 230 9.19 15.94 6.69
CA ALA A 230 7.79 15.55 6.79
C ALA A 230 6.85 16.76 6.71
N CYS A 231 7.32 17.95 6.31
CA CYS A 231 6.49 19.13 6.15
C CYS A 231 6.75 19.84 4.83
N SER A 232 5.83 20.73 4.45
CA SER A 232 5.99 21.61 3.29
C SER A 232 7.13 22.61 3.48
N GLU A 233 7.72 23.09 2.40
CA GLU A 233 8.71 24.17 2.44
C GLU A 233 8.13 25.43 3.13
N GLY A 234 8.91 26.06 4.02
CA GLY A 234 8.49 27.26 4.75
C GLY A 234 7.43 27.02 5.84
N PHE A 235 7.19 25.75 6.21
CA PHE A 235 6.30 25.39 7.32
C PHE A 235 6.74 26.04 8.63
N ASN A 236 5.79 26.61 9.35
CA ASN A 236 5.98 27.20 10.67
C ASN A 236 4.86 26.72 11.59
N PRO A 237 5.15 25.88 12.62
CA PRO A 237 4.12 25.30 13.47
C PRO A 237 3.30 26.34 14.25
N ASP A 238 3.86 27.53 14.55
CA ASP A 238 3.15 28.60 15.28
C ASP A 238 2.03 29.23 14.45
N ARG A 239 2.18 29.22 13.11
CA ARG A 239 1.25 29.78 12.13
C ARG A 239 0.37 28.69 11.52
N ASP A 240 0.99 27.62 11.07
CA ASP A 240 0.39 26.66 10.15
C ASP A 240 -0.46 25.60 10.86
N LEU A 241 -0.26 25.38 12.15
CA LEU A 241 -1.11 24.46 12.93
C LEU A 241 -2.37 25.11 13.50
N GLN A 242 -2.68 26.35 13.08
CA GLN A 242 -3.89 27.03 13.53
C GLN A 242 -5.16 26.46 12.90
N ARG A 243 -5.09 25.93 11.67
CA ARG A 243 -6.22 25.30 10.98
C ARG A 243 -5.73 24.02 10.33
N VAL A 244 -6.29 22.88 10.71
CA VAL A 244 -5.76 21.57 10.31
C VAL A 244 -6.85 20.70 9.69
N GLY A 245 -6.50 19.98 8.65
CA GLY A 245 -7.36 18.97 8.05
C GLY A 245 -6.68 17.62 7.95
N ILE A 246 -7.43 16.54 8.15
CA ILE A 246 -6.89 15.18 8.18
C ILE A 246 -7.03 14.52 6.82
N ALA A 247 -5.91 14.01 6.31
CA ALA A 247 -5.82 13.11 5.17
C ALA A 247 -4.93 11.92 5.55
N ASN A 248 -5.07 10.80 4.86
CA ASN A 248 -4.36 9.58 5.22
C ASN A 248 -3.91 8.84 3.98
N GLN A 249 -2.71 8.25 4.06
CA GLN A 249 -2.28 7.20 3.16
C GLN A 249 -3.29 6.03 3.26
N THR A 250 -3.76 5.55 2.11
CA THR A 250 -4.91 4.63 1.99
C THR A 250 -4.71 3.29 2.67
N THR A 251 -3.44 2.91 2.89
CA THR A 251 -3.02 1.62 3.45
C THR A 251 -2.67 1.64 4.94
N MET A 252 -2.85 2.77 5.65
CA MET A 252 -2.54 2.85 7.09
C MET A 252 -3.52 2.02 7.94
N LEU A 253 -3.16 1.75 9.21
CA LEU A 253 -4.08 1.13 10.17
C LEU A 253 -5.32 2.01 10.39
N LYS A 254 -6.49 1.38 10.30
CA LYS A 254 -7.77 2.09 10.47
C LYS A 254 -7.96 2.61 11.88
N GLY A 255 -7.74 1.75 12.88
CA GLY A 255 -7.89 2.13 14.29
C GLY A 255 -7.01 3.32 14.65
N GLU A 256 -5.73 3.29 14.25
CA GLU A 256 -4.81 4.39 14.52
C GLU A 256 -5.20 5.69 13.79
N THR A 257 -5.60 5.59 12.52
CA THR A 257 -6.08 6.75 11.75
C THR A 257 -7.29 7.42 12.41
N GLU A 258 -8.27 6.64 12.86
CA GLU A 258 -9.45 7.16 13.55
C GLU A 258 -9.07 7.82 14.89
N GLN A 259 -8.11 7.24 15.61
CA GLN A 259 -7.58 7.81 16.86
C GLN A 259 -6.88 9.15 16.61
N ILE A 260 -6.03 9.23 15.58
CA ILE A 260 -5.35 10.48 15.19
C ILE A 260 -6.39 11.55 14.81
N GLY A 261 -7.40 11.19 14.01
CA GLY A 261 -8.47 12.11 13.64
C GLY A 261 -9.20 12.69 14.85
N LYS A 262 -9.62 11.82 15.78
CA LYS A 262 -10.24 12.23 17.04
C LYS A 262 -9.29 13.08 17.89
N LEU A 263 -8.02 12.73 17.97
CA LEU A 263 -7.04 13.47 18.75
C LEU A 263 -6.92 14.92 18.28
N PHE A 264 -6.81 15.15 16.96
CA PHE A 264 -6.80 16.50 16.41
C PHE A 264 -8.14 17.22 16.61
N GLU A 265 -9.27 16.55 16.41
CA GLU A 265 -10.60 17.13 16.66
C GLU A 265 -10.74 17.66 18.10
N HIS A 266 -10.40 16.83 19.09
CA HIS A 266 -10.45 17.20 20.50
C HIS A 266 -9.45 18.32 20.82
N THR A 267 -8.28 18.30 20.20
CA THR A 267 -7.24 19.33 20.37
C THR A 267 -7.71 20.69 19.86
N MET A 268 -8.27 20.75 18.65
CA MET A 268 -8.79 22.00 18.09
C MET A 268 -10.01 22.49 18.86
N MET A 269 -10.90 21.60 19.29
CA MET A 269 -12.04 21.94 20.14
C MET A 269 -11.59 22.50 21.50
N LYS A 270 -10.56 21.92 22.13
CA LYS A 270 -10.01 22.41 23.39
C LYS A 270 -9.37 23.80 23.24
N LYS A 271 -8.72 24.08 22.11
CA LYS A 271 -8.02 25.35 21.86
C LYS A 271 -8.97 26.49 21.48
N TYR A 272 -9.92 26.23 20.59
CA TYR A 272 -10.75 27.27 19.96
C TYR A 272 -12.21 27.26 20.43
N GLY A 273 -12.64 26.21 21.14
CA GLY A 273 -14.02 25.99 21.55
C GLY A 273 -14.88 25.32 20.46
N PRO A 274 -16.05 24.78 20.82
CA PRO A 274 -16.91 24.05 19.89
C PRO A 274 -17.48 24.94 18.77
N ASP A 275 -17.77 26.21 19.05
CA ASP A 275 -18.39 27.14 18.09
C ASP A 275 -17.47 27.47 16.90
N GLN A 276 -16.15 27.37 17.09
CA GLN A 276 -15.14 27.68 16.08
C GLN A 276 -14.52 26.42 15.45
N LEU A 277 -14.94 25.22 15.87
CA LEU A 277 -14.30 23.97 15.44
C LEU A 277 -14.27 23.81 13.91
N ASN A 278 -15.37 24.13 13.23
CA ASN A 278 -15.48 24.00 11.77
C ASN A 278 -14.58 24.96 10.98
N GLU A 279 -14.07 26.03 11.60
CA GLU A 279 -13.10 26.94 10.99
C GLU A 279 -11.66 26.44 11.13
N HIS A 280 -11.44 25.55 12.09
CA HIS A 280 -10.12 25.13 12.58
C HIS A 280 -9.82 23.66 12.33
N PHE A 281 -10.83 22.83 12.09
CA PHE A 281 -10.69 21.40 11.89
C PHE A 281 -11.53 20.89 10.72
N LEU A 282 -10.94 20.02 9.91
CA LEU A 282 -11.61 19.39 8.78
C LEU A 282 -11.12 17.96 8.56
N ALA A 283 -11.92 16.95 8.88
CA ALA A 283 -11.54 15.55 8.64
C ALA A 283 -12.39 14.88 7.56
N PHE A 284 -11.75 14.05 6.73
CA PHE A 284 -12.41 13.09 5.85
C PHE A 284 -11.78 11.72 6.06
N ASN A 285 -12.61 10.68 6.13
CA ASN A 285 -12.08 9.33 6.06
C ASN A 285 -11.60 9.05 4.63
N THR A 286 -10.30 8.81 4.50
CA THR A 286 -9.62 8.56 3.22
C THR A 286 -9.00 7.17 3.14
N ILE A 287 -9.19 6.32 4.14
CA ILE A 287 -8.79 4.91 4.06
C ILE A 287 -9.63 4.22 2.98
N CYS A 288 -8.99 3.35 2.21
CA CYS A 288 -9.69 2.60 1.18
C CYS A 288 -10.41 1.38 1.76
N ASP A 289 -11.55 1.03 1.16
CA ASP A 289 -12.38 -0.10 1.58
C ASP A 289 -11.59 -1.41 1.58
N ALA A 290 -10.74 -1.62 0.57
CA ALA A 290 -9.91 -2.82 0.45
C ALA A 290 -8.94 -3.05 1.63
N THR A 291 -8.38 -1.97 2.20
CA THR A 291 -7.53 -2.05 3.38
C THR A 291 -8.37 -2.35 4.62
N GLN A 292 -9.54 -1.73 4.74
CA GLN A 292 -10.47 -1.98 5.84
C GLN A 292 -10.95 -3.45 5.85
N GLU A 293 -11.46 -3.95 4.74
CA GLU A 293 -11.93 -5.34 4.61
C GLU A 293 -10.85 -6.36 5.00
N ARG A 294 -9.59 -6.13 4.59
CA ARG A 294 -8.46 -7.01 4.92
C ARG A 294 -8.10 -6.95 6.40
N GLN A 295 -8.08 -5.75 7.00
CA GLN A 295 -7.84 -5.60 8.44
C GLN A 295 -8.97 -6.27 9.23
N ASP A 296 -10.23 -6.08 8.84
CA ASP A 296 -11.38 -6.69 9.49
C ASP A 296 -11.35 -8.23 9.40
N ALA A 297 -11.06 -8.78 8.21
CA ALA A 297 -10.88 -10.22 8.01
C ALA A 297 -9.68 -10.77 8.80
N MET A 298 -8.59 -9.99 8.90
CA MET A 298 -7.43 -10.36 9.70
C MET A 298 -7.77 -10.36 11.20
N PHE A 299 -8.49 -9.36 11.70
CA PHE A 299 -8.97 -9.32 13.08
C PHE A 299 -9.90 -10.49 13.43
N GLN A 300 -10.71 -10.96 12.48
CA GLN A 300 -11.51 -12.17 12.65
C GLN A 300 -10.64 -13.42 12.72
N LEU A 301 -9.71 -13.58 11.77
CA LEU A 301 -8.82 -14.74 11.67
C LEU A 301 -7.96 -14.93 12.92
N VAL A 302 -7.36 -13.85 13.46
CA VAL A 302 -6.50 -13.92 14.65
C VAL A 302 -7.26 -14.24 15.95
N ASN A 303 -8.60 -14.24 15.95
CA ASN A 303 -9.39 -14.70 17.09
C ASN A 303 -9.59 -16.23 17.08
N GLU A 304 -9.15 -16.92 16.04
CA GLU A 304 -9.18 -18.38 15.95
C GLU A 304 -8.00 -19.03 16.68
N PRO A 305 -8.11 -20.32 17.05
CA PRO A 305 -7.00 -21.06 17.68
C PRO A 305 -5.93 -21.42 16.65
N LEU A 306 -5.12 -20.43 16.27
CA LEU A 306 -4.02 -20.59 15.31
C LEU A 306 -2.71 -20.89 16.03
N ASN A 307 -1.89 -21.77 15.45
CA ASN A 307 -0.52 -22.01 15.93
C ASN A 307 0.44 -20.94 15.42
N LEU A 308 0.25 -20.47 14.19
CA LEU A 308 1.05 -19.43 13.56
C LEU A 308 0.30 -18.76 12.40
N MET A 309 0.82 -17.59 11.99
CA MET A 309 0.38 -16.82 10.84
C MET A 309 1.44 -16.79 9.74
N VAL A 310 1.02 -16.90 8.48
CA VAL A 310 1.83 -16.56 7.31
C VAL A 310 1.17 -15.40 6.57
N VAL A 311 1.90 -14.29 6.46
CA VAL A 311 1.42 -13.05 5.83
C VAL A 311 2.17 -12.85 4.52
N ILE A 312 1.46 -12.89 3.39
CA ILE A 312 2.10 -12.99 2.08
C ILE A 312 2.03 -11.66 1.31
N GLY A 313 3.18 -11.15 0.86
CA GLY A 313 3.25 -10.01 -0.06
C GLY A 313 4.61 -9.32 -0.07
N GLY A 314 4.79 -8.36 -1.00
CA GLY A 314 6.06 -7.64 -1.13
C GLY A 314 6.45 -6.88 0.14
N TYR A 315 7.75 -6.84 0.46
CA TYR A 315 8.26 -6.21 1.69
C TYR A 315 8.08 -4.69 1.76
N ASN A 316 7.85 -4.03 0.63
CA ASN A 316 7.55 -2.60 0.55
C ASN A 316 6.05 -2.28 0.71
N SER A 317 5.19 -3.30 0.81
CA SER A 317 3.75 -3.12 0.97
C SER A 317 3.39 -2.70 2.40
N SER A 318 2.94 -1.46 2.57
CA SER A 318 2.45 -0.99 3.88
C SER A 318 1.25 -1.81 4.36
N ASN A 319 0.30 -2.13 3.46
CA ASN A 319 -0.86 -2.95 3.81
C ASN A 319 -0.43 -4.34 4.33
N THR A 320 0.55 -4.98 3.70
CA THR A 320 1.05 -6.31 4.14
C THR A 320 1.71 -6.21 5.51
N THR A 321 2.49 -5.16 5.75
CA THR A 321 3.15 -4.92 7.05
C THR A 321 2.12 -4.79 8.17
N HIS A 322 1.06 -4.01 7.97
CA HIS A 322 0.00 -3.83 8.97
C HIS A 322 -0.79 -5.13 9.27
N LEU A 323 -0.97 -6.02 8.30
CA LEU A 323 -1.56 -7.34 8.56
C LEU A 323 -0.68 -8.20 9.47
N GLN A 324 0.66 -8.08 9.34
CA GLN A 324 1.61 -8.74 10.24
C GLN A 324 1.58 -8.12 11.66
N GLU A 325 1.48 -6.80 11.76
CA GLU A 325 1.33 -6.07 13.04
C GLU A 325 0.13 -6.61 13.84
N ILE A 326 -1.03 -6.76 13.19
CA ILE A 326 -2.25 -7.31 13.83
C ILE A 326 -2.01 -8.71 14.43
N ALA A 327 -1.29 -9.59 13.74
CA ALA A 327 -0.98 -10.93 14.26
C ALA A 327 -0.06 -10.88 15.49
N ILE A 328 0.97 -10.04 15.44
CA ILE A 328 1.98 -9.93 16.50
C ILE A 328 1.38 -9.28 17.75
N GLU A 329 0.52 -8.27 17.61
CA GLU A 329 -0.22 -7.67 18.73
C GLU A 329 -1.12 -8.68 19.46
N ARG A 330 -1.56 -9.74 18.78
CA ARG A 330 -2.33 -10.84 19.35
C ARG A 330 -1.47 -11.96 19.94
N GLY A 331 -0.14 -11.82 19.90
CA GLY A 331 0.80 -12.80 20.41
C GLY A 331 0.93 -14.06 19.55
N ILE A 332 0.48 -14.02 18.29
CA ILE A 332 0.57 -15.16 17.36
C ILE A 332 1.90 -15.05 16.58
N PRO A 333 2.74 -16.11 16.56
CA PRO A 333 3.94 -16.13 15.71
C PRO A 333 3.57 -15.83 14.25
N SER A 334 4.25 -14.88 13.61
CA SER A 334 3.85 -14.37 12.30
C SER A 334 5.03 -14.19 11.33
N TYR A 335 4.95 -14.85 10.18
CA TYR A 335 6.01 -14.89 9.17
C TYR A 335 5.57 -14.13 7.90
N HIS A 336 6.19 -12.96 7.65
CA HIS A 336 5.99 -12.20 6.41
C HIS A 336 6.95 -12.69 5.33
N ILE A 337 6.39 -13.26 4.26
CA ILE A 337 7.12 -13.76 3.08
C ILE A 337 6.58 -13.13 1.79
N ASP A 338 7.43 -12.95 0.79
CA ASP A 338 7.05 -12.42 -0.53
C ASP A 338 6.69 -13.52 -1.55
N SER A 339 7.11 -14.76 -1.28
CA SER A 339 6.96 -15.89 -2.19
C SER A 339 7.11 -17.23 -1.45
N ALA A 340 6.66 -18.31 -2.11
CA ALA A 340 6.81 -19.68 -1.61
C ALA A 340 8.28 -20.14 -1.56
N ASP A 341 9.17 -19.51 -2.34
CA ASP A 341 10.59 -19.86 -2.42
C ASP A 341 11.34 -19.50 -1.11
N ARG A 342 10.71 -18.71 -0.23
CA ARG A 342 11.18 -18.43 1.13
C ARG A 342 11.07 -19.60 2.09
N ILE A 343 10.21 -20.58 1.77
CA ILE A 343 10.05 -21.80 2.55
C ILE A 343 11.07 -22.81 2.04
N GLY A 344 12.14 -22.98 2.81
CA GLY A 344 13.26 -23.84 2.46
C GLY A 344 13.10 -25.27 2.97
N PRO A 345 14.00 -26.17 2.55
CA PRO A 345 14.05 -27.55 3.06
C PRO A 345 14.44 -27.57 4.55
N GLY A 346 14.11 -28.66 5.25
CA GLY A 346 14.55 -28.85 6.65
C GLY A 346 13.81 -27.97 7.66
N ASN A 347 12.56 -27.62 7.37
CA ASN A 347 11.69 -26.81 8.22
C ASN A 347 12.27 -25.43 8.53
N CYS A 348 12.75 -24.72 7.49
CA CYS A 348 13.21 -23.35 7.60
C CYS A 348 12.36 -22.38 6.76
N VAL A 349 12.27 -21.13 7.21
CA VAL A 349 11.62 -20.05 6.47
C VAL A 349 12.46 -18.79 6.58
N GLU A 350 12.76 -18.16 5.44
CA GLU A 350 13.33 -16.82 5.40
C GLU A 350 12.18 -15.79 5.40
N HIS A 351 12.06 -15.00 6.45
CA HIS A 351 10.94 -14.06 6.59
C HIS A 351 11.43 -12.68 7.04
N LYS A 352 10.55 -11.69 6.89
CA LYS A 352 10.78 -10.34 7.42
C LYS A 352 10.09 -10.20 8.79
N PRO A 353 10.82 -10.06 9.89
CA PRO A 353 10.23 -9.61 11.15
C PRO A 353 9.85 -8.13 11.05
N LEU A 354 8.92 -7.69 11.89
CA LEU A 354 8.53 -6.27 11.92
C LEU A 354 9.75 -5.39 12.17
N HIS A 355 9.88 -4.37 11.31
CA HIS A 355 10.92 -3.34 11.38
C HIS A 355 12.36 -3.88 11.35
N GLN A 356 12.57 -5.11 10.88
CA GLN A 356 13.87 -5.75 10.79
C GLN A 356 14.16 -6.21 9.35
N ASP A 357 15.42 -6.56 9.11
CA ASP A 357 15.85 -7.19 7.88
C ASP A 357 15.43 -8.67 7.83
N LEU A 358 15.59 -9.29 6.67
CA LEU A 358 15.27 -10.70 6.49
C LEU A 358 16.10 -11.56 7.44
N THR A 359 15.44 -12.55 8.03
CA THR A 359 16.08 -13.55 8.90
C THR A 359 15.55 -14.93 8.55
N VAL A 360 16.34 -15.95 8.86
CA VAL A 360 15.94 -17.35 8.71
C VAL A 360 15.48 -17.87 10.07
N GLN A 361 14.26 -18.41 10.10
CA GLN A 361 13.74 -19.16 11.24
C GLN A 361 13.81 -20.65 10.93
N GLU A 362 14.52 -21.40 11.77
CA GLU A 362 14.52 -22.86 11.78
C GLU A 362 13.37 -23.40 12.64
N ASN A 363 12.91 -24.61 12.34
CA ASN A 363 11.81 -25.30 13.02
C ASN A 363 10.54 -24.43 13.15
N TRP A 364 10.22 -23.68 12.10
CA TRP A 364 9.15 -22.68 12.13
C TRP A 364 7.74 -23.30 12.11
N LEU A 365 7.57 -24.48 11.50
CA LEU A 365 6.37 -25.29 11.65
C LEU A 365 6.49 -26.20 12.89
N PRO A 366 5.57 -26.10 13.87
CA PRO A 366 5.54 -26.99 15.03
C PRO A 366 5.26 -28.46 14.65
N ASP A 367 5.65 -29.38 15.53
CA ASP A 367 5.32 -30.81 15.42
C ASP A 367 3.83 -31.11 15.66
N GLY A 368 3.36 -32.26 15.15
CA GLY A 368 1.97 -32.71 15.29
C GLY A 368 0.94 -31.87 14.51
N PRO A 369 -0.36 -32.01 14.83
CA PRO A 369 -1.44 -31.26 14.19
C PRO A 369 -1.31 -29.74 14.39
N ILE A 370 -1.35 -28.99 13.30
CA ILE A 370 -1.21 -27.53 13.30
C ILE A 370 -2.35 -26.84 12.54
N VAL A 371 -2.73 -25.66 13.02
CA VAL A 371 -3.62 -24.71 12.36
C VAL A 371 -2.79 -23.48 11.95
N VAL A 372 -2.67 -23.26 10.66
CA VAL A 372 -1.93 -22.14 10.08
C VAL A 372 -2.92 -21.13 9.53
N GLY A 373 -2.89 -19.91 10.09
CA GLY A 373 -3.61 -18.78 9.51
C GLY A 373 -2.82 -18.19 8.36
N ILE A 374 -3.49 -17.89 7.24
CA ILE A 374 -2.86 -17.31 6.06
C ILE A 374 -3.65 -16.08 5.62
N THR A 375 -2.94 -15.00 5.35
CA THR A 375 -3.49 -13.81 4.68
C THR A 375 -2.49 -13.27 3.67
N SER A 376 -2.92 -12.31 2.86
CA SER A 376 -2.04 -11.64 1.93
C SER A 376 -2.41 -10.18 1.70
N GLY A 377 -1.41 -9.38 1.34
CA GLY A 377 -1.60 -7.98 1.02
C GLY A 377 -2.42 -7.75 -0.25
N ALA A 378 -2.92 -6.52 -0.39
CA ALA A 378 -3.73 -6.08 -1.53
C ALA A 378 -3.04 -6.19 -2.91
N SER A 379 -1.72 -6.42 -2.94
CA SER A 379 -0.90 -6.58 -4.14
C SER A 379 -0.46 -8.02 -4.40
N THR A 380 -0.97 -9.02 -3.68
CA THR A 380 -0.53 -10.42 -3.80
C THR A 380 -1.49 -11.24 -4.68
N PRO A 381 -1.02 -11.88 -5.77
CA PRO A 381 -1.85 -12.79 -6.56
C PRO A 381 -2.26 -14.06 -5.81
N ASP A 382 -3.44 -14.61 -6.11
CA ASP A 382 -3.93 -15.86 -5.51
C ASP A 382 -2.97 -17.03 -5.77
N ARG A 383 -2.31 -17.08 -6.94
CA ARG A 383 -1.28 -18.10 -7.22
C ARG A 383 -0.07 -18.07 -6.29
N VAL A 384 0.32 -16.91 -5.79
CA VAL A 384 1.42 -16.82 -4.82
C VAL A 384 0.98 -17.45 -3.50
N VAL A 385 -0.28 -17.22 -3.10
CA VAL A 385 -0.87 -17.82 -1.90
C VAL A 385 -1.00 -19.34 -2.05
N GLU A 386 -1.46 -19.83 -3.20
CA GLU A 386 -1.52 -21.26 -3.54
C GLU A 386 -0.16 -21.94 -3.34
N ARG A 387 0.90 -21.43 -3.99
CA ARG A 387 2.23 -22.02 -3.89
C ARG A 387 2.78 -22.06 -2.47
N VAL A 388 2.46 -21.06 -1.65
CA VAL A 388 2.84 -21.04 -0.22
C VAL A 388 2.11 -22.15 0.53
N ILE A 389 0.81 -22.32 0.31
CA ILE A 389 0.01 -23.38 0.93
C ILE A 389 0.56 -24.76 0.55
N GLU A 390 0.84 -24.97 -0.74
CA GLU A 390 1.43 -26.22 -1.23
C GLU A 390 2.77 -26.52 -0.56
N LYS A 391 3.66 -25.53 -0.45
CA LYS A 391 4.95 -25.69 0.24
C LYS A 391 4.80 -26.05 1.72
N ILE A 392 3.82 -25.49 2.42
CA ILE A 392 3.53 -25.85 3.81
C ILE A 392 3.11 -27.32 3.91
N PHE A 393 2.23 -27.79 3.02
CA PHE A 393 1.81 -29.19 3.00
C PHE A 393 2.96 -30.14 2.64
N GLU A 394 3.77 -29.82 1.63
CA GLU A 394 4.95 -30.60 1.23
C GLU A 394 5.95 -30.76 2.39
N LEU A 395 6.22 -29.66 3.09
CA LEU A 395 7.17 -29.62 4.19
C LEU A 395 6.70 -30.49 5.36
N LYS A 396 5.41 -30.40 5.72
CA LYS A 396 4.83 -31.21 6.80
C LYS A 396 4.70 -32.69 6.42
N ALA A 397 4.37 -33.01 5.17
CA ALA A 397 4.33 -34.40 4.72
C ALA A 397 5.72 -35.06 4.78
N SER A 398 6.77 -34.30 4.46
CA SER A 398 8.15 -34.78 4.50
C SER A 398 8.66 -35.04 5.92
N SER A 399 8.24 -34.24 6.91
CA SER A 399 8.61 -34.47 8.32
C SER A 399 7.96 -35.73 8.91
N VAL A 400 6.73 -36.05 8.51
CA VAL A 400 6.02 -37.27 8.94
C VAL A 400 6.68 -38.52 8.35
N GLY A 401 7.13 -38.47 7.09
CA GLY A 401 7.78 -39.61 6.43
C GLY A 401 9.11 -40.04 7.07
N VAL A 402 9.85 -39.10 7.68
CA VAL A 402 11.12 -39.39 8.38
C VAL A 402 10.88 -40.03 9.75
N ALA A 403 9.79 -39.67 10.44
CA ALA A 403 9.47 -40.19 11.77
C ALA A 403 9.08 -41.68 11.78
N PHE A 404 8.64 -42.25 10.66
CA PHE A 404 8.28 -43.68 10.53
C PHE A 404 9.46 -44.59 10.15
N LEU A 405 10.64 -44.03 9.87
CA LEU A 405 11.85 -44.76 9.48
C LEU A 405 12.94 -44.75 10.56
N GLY A 406 12.65 -44.18 11.75
CA GLY A 406 13.58 -44.06 12.88
C GLY A 406 13.36 -45.09 13.97
#